data_AF-A0ABD2XQI0-F1
#
_entry.id   AF-A0ABD2XQI0-F1
#
_cell.length_a   1.000
_cell.length_b   1.000
_cell.length_c   1.000
_cell.angle_alpha   90.00
_cell.angle_beta   90.00
_cell.angle_gamma   90.00
#
_symmetry.space_group_name_H-M   'P 1'
#
loop_
_entity.id
_entity.type
_entity.pdbx_description
1 polymer ?
#
loop_
_entity_poly.entity_id
_entity_poly.type
_entity_poly.pdbx_seq_one_letter_code
_entity_poly.pdbx_strand_id
1 'polypeptide(L)'
;MDGVRYLQFSEHETVLSPDEALPNSLMIFDDVACEKQDNVRAYFCMGRHKNVDSFYLCQSYAHVPKHLVRDNVNLLVIFRQDDVNLRHIYNDHVNTDMSYPVFKELCTNCWNSDQHSFLVIDKDRTGVNTS
;
A
#
# COMPACT_ATOMS: atom_id res chain seq x y z
N MET A 1 24.60 -13.39 -14.68
CA MET A 1 23.41 -12.87 -13.96
C MET A 1 22.81 -11.83 -14.85
N ASP A 2 21.60 -12.07 -15.36
CA ASP A 2 20.83 -10.99 -15.98
C ASP A 2 20.48 -10.01 -14.86
N GLY A 3 20.89 -8.75 -15.02
CA GLY A 3 20.73 -7.72 -14.00
C GLY A 3 19.26 -7.31 -13.82
N VAL A 4 19.02 -6.42 -12.85
CA VAL A 4 17.71 -5.78 -12.68
C VAL A 4 17.43 -4.89 -13.90
N ARG A 5 16.32 -5.15 -14.59
CA ARG A 5 15.83 -4.27 -15.66
C ARG A 5 14.94 -3.18 -15.06
N TYR A 6 15.28 -1.93 -15.31
CA TYR A 6 14.47 -0.77 -14.91
C TYR A 6 13.68 -0.24 -16.11
N LEU A 7 12.37 -0.06 -15.92
CA LEU A 7 11.45 0.51 -16.91
C LEU A 7 10.71 1.67 -16.25
N GLN A 8 10.82 2.86 -16.83
CA GLN A 8 10.14 4.05 -16.33
C GLN A 8 9.00 4.43 -17.27
N PHE A 9 7.85 4.76 -16.69
CA PHE A 9 6.67 5.24 -17.38
C PHE A 9 6.33 6.62 -16.81
N SER A 10 6.31 7.63 -17.68
CA SER A 10 5.98 9.02 -17.27
C SER A 10 4.53 9.38 -17.57
N GLU A 11 3.86 8.60 -18.41
CA GLU A 11 2.49 8.85 -18.85
C GLU A 11 1.64 7.60 -18.57
N HIS A 12 0.42 7.81 -18.06
CA HIS A 12 -0.48 6.72 -17.69
C HIS A 12 -0.74 5.75 -18.87
N GLU A 13 -0.92 6.29 -20.07
CA GLU A 13 -1.21 5.55 -21.29
C GLU A 13 -0.05 4.63 -21.73
N THR A 14 1.16 4.89 -21.24
CA THR A 14 2.35 4.07 -21.54
C THR A 14 2.55 2.93 -20.55
N VAL A 15 1.85 2.96 -19.40
CA VAL A 15 1.99 1.92 -18.38
C VAL A 15 1.38 0.63 -18.91
N LEU A 16 2.21 -0.42 -18.98
CA LEU A 16 1.79 -1.76 -19.38
C LEU A 16 0.62 -2.26 -18.53
N SER A 17 -0.29 -3.03 -19.12
CA SER A 17 -1.28 -3.75 -18.32
C SER A 17 -0.63 -4.91 -17.55
N PRO A 18 -1.25 -5.43 -16.47
CA PRO A 18 -0.71 -6.59 -15.75
C PRO A 18 -0.52 -7.84 -16.62
N ASP A 19 -1.29 -7.97 -17.71
CA ASP A 19 -1.18 -9.10 -18.65
C ASP A 19 0.07 -9.03 -19.53
N GLU A 20 0.61 -7.83 -19.73
CA GLU A 20 1.81 -7.57 -20.55
C GLU A 20 3.08 -7.46 -19.71
N ALA A 21 2.94 -7.34 -18.38
CA ALA A 21 4.05 -7.33 -17.45
C ALA A 21 4.73 -8.70 -17.39
N LEU A 22 6.06 -8.70 -17.28
CA LEU A 22 6.83 -9.94 -17.14
C LEU A 22 6.63 -10.54 -15.74
N PRO A 23 6.53 -11.87 -15.58
CA PRO A 23 6.50 -12.50 -14.26
C PRO A 23 7.75 -12.17 -13.43
N ASN A 24 7.59 -12.15 -12.11
CA ASN A 24 8.59 -11.70 -11.12
C ASN A 24 8.99 -10.22 -11.26
N SER A 25 8.14 -9.40 -11.91
CA SER A 25 8.33 -7.95 -11.95
C SER A 25 7.78 -7.29 -10.70
N LEU A 26 8.37 -6.15 -10.35
CA LEU A 26 7.85 -5.25 -9.33
C LEU A 26 7.37 -3.95 -9.98
N MET A 27 6.08 -3.66 -9.85
CA MET A 27 5.51 -2.39 -10.28
C MET A 27 5.47 -1.40 -9.12
N ILE A 28 5.90 -0.15 -9.36
CA ILE A 28 5.91 0.91 -8.34
C ILE A 28 5.15 2.10 -8.89
N PHE A 29 4.04 2.45 -8.23
CA PHE A 29 3.25 3.64 -8.50
C PHE A 29 3.65 4.75 -7.55
N ASP A 30 4.43 5.72 -8.02
CA ASP A 30 4.97 6.80 -7.19
C ASP A 30 4.20 8.12 -7.38
N ASP A 31 3.51 8.56 -6.32
CA ASP A 31 2.73 9.80 -6.25
C ASP A 31 1.72 10.03 -7.40
N VAL A 32 1.15 8.94 -7.93
CA VAL A 32 0.23 8.98 -9.07
C VAL A 32 -1.23 9.21 -8.65
N ALA A 33 -1.51 9.73 -7.46
CA ALA A 33 -2.88 9.80 -6.93
C ALA A 33 -3.83 10.70 -7.73
N CYS A 34 -3.28 11.66 -8.48
CA CYS A 34 -4.03 12.54 -9.36
C CYS A 34 -4.26 11.95 -10.77
N GLU A 35 -3.64 10.82 -11.10
CA GLU A 35 -3.71 10.19 -12.42
C GLU A 35 -4.92 9.25 -12.55
N LYS A 36 -5.16 8.75 -13.76
CA LYS A 36 -6.12 7.65 -13.97
C LYS A 36 -5.69 6.42 -13.16
N GLN A 37 -6.62 5.86 -12.40
CA GLN A 37 -6.35 4.78 -11.45
C GLN A 37 -6.72 3.38 -11.98
N ASP A 38 -7.24 3.27 -13.21
CA ASP A 38 -7.76 2.00 -13.72
C ASP A 38 -6.65 0.94 -13.84
N ASN A 39 -5.48 1.33 -14.33
CA ASN A 39 -4.34 0.41 -14.41
C ASN A 39 -3.82 0.04 -13.01
N VAL A 40 -3.71 1.02 -12.09
CA VAL A 40 -3.34 0.73 -10.69
C VAL A 40 -4.27 -0.31 -10.08
N ARG A 41 -5.59 -0.13 -10.22
CA ARG A 41 -6.60 -1.08 -9.74
C ARG A 41 -6.40 -2.47 -10.36
N ALA A 42 -6.10 -2.53 -11.66
CA ALA A 42 -5.82 -3.79 -12.34
C ALA A 42 -4.60 -4.51 -11.73
N TYR A 43 -3.50 -3.80 -11.43
CA TYR A 43 -2.33 -4.39 -10.77
C TYR A 43 -2.65 -4.91 -9.37
N PHE A 44 -3.36 -4.16 -8.54
CA PHE A 44 -3.71 -4.60 -7.18
C PHE A 44 -4.72 -5.75 -7.14
N CYS A 45 -5.51 -5.95 -8.20
CA CYS A 45 -6.45 -7.07 -8.33
C CYS A 45 -5.84 -8.30 -9.01
N MET A 46 -5.11 -8.10 -10.10
CA MET A 46 -4.72 -9.17 -11.03
C MET A 46 -3.21 -9.45 -11.04
N GLY A 47 -2.38 -8.53 -10.52
CA GLY A 47 -0.92 -8.68 -10.53
C GLY A 47 -0.45 -9.98 -9.89
N ARG A 48 -1.03 -10.38 -8.76
CA ARG A 48 -0.70 -11.64 -8.07
C ARG A 48 -0.93 -12.87 -8.94
N HIS A 49 -1.99 -12.90 -9.75
CA HIS A 49 -2.28 -14.00 -10.67
C HIS A 49 -1.24 -14.10 -11.80
N LYS A 50 -0.45 -13.05 -12.01
CA LYS A 50 0.62 -12.96 -13.01
C LYS A 50 2.01 -13.01 -12.40
N ASN A 51 2.11 -13.27 -11.10
CA ASN A 51 3.36 -13.23 -10.35
C ASN A 51 4.05 -11.86 -10.47
N VAL A 52 3.27 -10.78 -10.36
CA VAL A 52 3.72 -9.40 -10.38
C VAL A 52 3.30 -8.74 -9.07
N ASP A 53 4.28 -8.24 -8.33
CA ASP A 53 4.05 -7.49 -7.10
C ASP A 53 3.89 -6.00 -7.40
N SER A 54 3.21 -5.28 -6.51
CA SER A 54 2.90 -3.85 -6.72
C SER A 54 3.01 -3.05 -5.44
N PHE A 55 3.73 -1.91 -5.51
CA PHE A 55 3.75 -0.89 -4.47
C PHE A 55 3.03 0.37 -4.94
N TYR A 56 2.33 1.02 -4.03
CA TYR A 56 1.80 2.36 -4.20
C TYR A 56 2.43 3.26 -3.15
N LEU A 57 3.14 4.30 -3.59
CA LEU A 57 3.73 5.32 -2.73
C LEU A 57 2.87 6.58 -2.83
N CYS A 58 2.39 7.07 -1.70
CA CYS A 58 1.55 8.27 -1.64
C CYS A 58 1.85 9.10 -0.40
N GLN A 59 1.65 10.41 -0.52
CA GLN A 59 1.76 11.32 0.63
C GLN A 59 0.50 11.32 1.51
N SER A 60 -0.67 11.09 0.92
CA SER A 60 -1.97 11.13 1.60
C SER A 60 -2.76 9.86 1.32
N TYR A 61 -2.99 9.08 2.38
CA TYR A 61 -3.78 7.85 2.32
C TYR A 61 -5.18 8.12 1.76
N ALA A 62 -5.79 9.26 2.11
CA ALA A 62 -7.12 9.65 1.66
C ALA A 62 -7.27 9.81 0.13
N HIS A 63 -6.18 10.01 -0.62
CA HIS A 63 -6.22 10.13 -2.09
C HIS A 63 -6.11 8.78 -2.83
N VAL A 64 -5.62 7.72 -2.18
CA VAL A 64 -5.53 6.40 -2.81
C VAL A 64 -6.95 5.84 -3.03
N PRO A 65 -7.31 5.22 -4.15
CA PRO A 65 -8.66 4.66 -4.29
C PRO A 65 -8.96 3.58 -3.24
N LYS A 66 -10.05 3.71 -2.49
CA LYS A 66 -10.42 2.67 -1.50
C LYS A 66 -10.68 1.32 -2.18
N HIS A 67 -11.67 1.32 -3.07
CA HIS A 67 -12.04 0.14 -3.83
C HIS A 67 -10.90 -0.30 -4.73
N LEU A 68 -10.63 -1.60 -4.69
CA LEU A 68 -9.68 -2.31 -5.54
C LEU A 68 -8.18 -2.01 -5.31
N VAL A 69 -7.84 -0.95 -4.56
CA VAL A 69 -6.44 -0.66 -4.17
C VAL A 69 -6.28 -0.85 -2.67
N ARG A 70 -6.79 0.05 -1.81
CA ARG A 70 -6.64 -0.05 -0.34
C ARG A 70 -7.21 -1.36 0.21
N ASP A 71 -8.41 -1.74 -0.24
CA ASP A 71 -9.06 -2.97 0.22
C ASP A 71 -8.24 -4.23 -0.15
N ASN A 72 -7.47 -4.17 -1.23
CA ASN A 72 -6.70 -5.28 -1.79
C ASN A 72 -5.24 -5.33 -1.35
N VAL A 73 -4.71 -4.37 -0.58
CA VAL A 73 -3.32 -4.45 -0.11
C VAL A 73 -3.14 -5.63 0.86
N ASN A 74 -2.01 -6.31 0.81
CA ASN A 74 -1.61 -7.31 1.82
C ASN A 74 -0.84 -6.66 2.97
N LEU A 75 -0.05 -5.64 2.64
CA LEU A 75 0.82 -4.92 3.57
C LEU A 75 0.56 -3.42 3.41
N LEU A 76 0.40 -2.73 4.53
CA LEU A 76 0.32 -1.27 4.56
C LEU A 76 1.44 -0.73 5.47
N VAL A 77 2.39 -0.02 4.87
CA VAL A 77 3.50 0.64 5.57
C VAL A 77 3.11 2.10 5.83
N ILE A 78 3.14 2.50 7.10
CA ILE A 78 2.59 3.78 7.56
C ILE A 78 3.68 4.60 8.25
N PHE A 79 4.17 5.61 7.52
CA PHE A 79 4.96 6.70 8.08
C PHE A 79 4.04 7.71 8.77
N ARG A 80 4.61 8.66 9.51
CA ARG A 80 3.87 9.71 10.22
C ARG A 80 2.79 10.36 9.35
N GLN A 81 1.54 10.28 9.82
CA GLN A 81 0.35 10.83 9.16
C GLN A 81 -0.31 11.92 10.02
N ASP A 82 -1.16 12.74 9.39
CA ASP A 82 -2.09 13.61 10.11
C ASP A 82 -3.29 12.84 10.71
N ASP A 83 -4.09 13.50 11.55
CA ASP A 83 -5.25 12.87 12.23
C ASP A 83 -6.32 12.40 11.23
N VAL A 84 -6.45 13.07 10.08
CA VAL A 84 -7.44 12.72 9.05
C VAL A 84 -7.08 11.40 8.39
N ASN A 85 -5.84 11.27 7.92
CA ASN A 85 -5.35 10.03 7.32
C ASN A 85 -5.31 8.89 8.34
N LEU A 86 -4.91 9.17 9.60
CA LEU A 86 -4.96 8.18 10.68
C LEU A 86 -6.36 7.62 10.91
N ARG A 87 -7.41 8.47 10.88
CA ARG A 87 -8.80 8.00 11.01
C ARG A 87 -9.23 7.14 9.84
N HIS A 88 -8.83 7.50 8.62
CA HIS A 88 -9.14 6.67 7.45
C HIS A 88 -8.48 5.29 7.54
N ILE A 89 -7.19 5.23 7.87
CA ILE A 89 -6.46 3.97 8.08
C ILE A 89 -7.13 3.14 9.17
N TYR A 90 -7.45 3.77 10.30
CA TYR A 90 -8.13 3.10 11.42
C TYR A 90 -9.46 2.47 10.98
N ASN A 91 -10.31 3.26 10.32
CA ASN A 91 -11.63 2.80 9.89
C ASN A 91 -11.57 1.70 8.81
N ASP A 92 -10.54 1.74 7.96
CA ASP A 92 -10.39 0.77 6.88
C ASP A 92 -9.72 -0.53 7.34
N HIS A 93 -8.85 -0.50 8.36
CA HIS A 93 -7.94 -1.61 8.65
C HIS A 93 -7.78 -2.03 10.12
N VAL A 94 -8.19 -1.22 11.10
CA VAL A 94 -7.82 -1.44 12.52
C VAL A 94 -9.02 -1.43 13.47
N ASN A 95 -10.16 -0.90 13.05
CA ASN A 95 -11.32 -0.65 13.90
C ASN A 95 -11.92 -1.89 14.60
N THR A 96 -11.60 -3.10 14.13
CA THR A 96 -12.00 -4.36 14.76
C THR A 96 -11.04 -4.81 15.87
N ASP A 97 -9.82 -4.30 15.89
CA ASP A 97 -8.72 -4.86 16.70
C ASP A 97 -8.48 -4.03 17.96
N MET A 98 -8.64 -2.71 17.87
CA MET A 98 -8.46 -1.78 18.99
C MET A 98 -9.27 -0.49 18.78
N SER A 99 -9.35 0.35 19.82
CA SER A 99 -10.00 1.66 19.70
C SER A 99 -9.08 2.70 19.04
N TYR A 100 -9.66 3.74 18.43
CA TYR A 100 -8.88 4.81 17.78
C TYR A 100 -7.85 5.49 18.71
N PRO A 101 -8.16 5.82 19.97
CA PRO A 101 -7.16 6.39 20.88
C PRO A 101 -5.94 5.49 21.08
N VAL A 102 -6.15 4.18 21.25
CA VAL A 102 -5.07 3.20 21.42
C VAL A 102 -4.21 3.10 20.16
N PHE A 103 -4.85 3.04 18.99
CA PHE A 103 -4.15 3.02 17.71
C PHE A 103 -3.30 4.29 17.50
N LYS A 104 -3.87 5.46 17.81
CA LYS A 104 -3.17 6.74 17.67
C LYS A 104 -1.99 6.86 18.63
N GLU A 105 -2.12 6.37 19.86
CA GLU A 105 -1.03 6.31 20.83
C GLU A 105 0.10 5.39 20.34
N LEU A 106 -0.24 4.19 19.86
CA LEU A 106 0.72 3.26 19.25
C LEU A 106 1.50 3.92 18.11
N CYS A 107 0.80 4.61 17.20
CA CYS A 107 1.44 5.32 16.09
C CYS A 107 2.36 6.43 16.58
N THR A 108 1.89 7.23 17.55
CA THR A 108 2.66 8.34 18.13
C THR A 108 3.94 7.85 18.82
N ASN A 109 3.86 6.76 19.58
CA ASN A 109 5.00 6.17 20.26
C ASN A 109 6.05 5.66 19.26
N CYS A 110 5.61 4.98 18.20
CA CYS A 110 6.50 4.54 17.14
C CYS A 110 7.16 5.71 16.40
N TRP A 111 6.41 6.73 15.99
CA TRP A 111 6.98 7.84 15.21
C TRP A 111 7.83 8.82 16.01
N ASN A 112 7.79 8.75 17.34
CA ASN A 112 8.62 9.58 18.21
C ASN A 112 9.88 8.84 18.70
N SER A 113 10.03 7.53 18.45
CA SER A 113 11.20 6.78 18.92
C SER A 113 12.46 7.11 18.11
N ASP A 114 12.35 7.11 16.78
CA ASP A 114 13.47 7.39 15.87
C ASP A 114 13.03 8.11 14.60
N GLN A 115 13.99 8.83 13.98
CA GLN A 115 13.79 9.43 12.67
C GLN A 115 13.49 8.33 11.64
N HIS A 116 12.42 8.50 10.86
CA HIS A 116 11.96 7.54 9.83
C HIS A 116 11.32 6.24 10.35
N SER A 117 10.91 6.18 11.61
CA SER A 117 10.11 5.06 12.12
C SER A 117 8.77 4.95 11.39
N PHE A 118 8.29 3.71 11.19
CA PHE A 118 7.03 3.40 10.52
C PHE A 118 6.35 2.20 11.19
N LEU A 119 5.03 2.09 11.00
CA LEU A 119 4.28 0.90 11.36
C LEU A 119 3.98 0.08 10.10
N VAL A 120 3.77 -1.22 10.29
CA VAL A 120 3.30 -2.10 9.22
C VAL A 120 2.03 -2.79 9.70
N ILE A 121 0.96 -2.67 8.91
CA ILE A 121 -0.23 -3.51 9.06
C ILE A 121 -0.07 -4.67 8.08
N ASP A 122 -0.02 -5.88 8.61
CA ASP A 122 0.04 -7.12 7.86
C ASP A 122 -1.33 -7.79 7.85
N LYS A 123 -1.97 -7.83 6.69
CA LYS A 123 -3.31 -8.40 6.48
C LYS A 123 -3.28 -9.89 6.13
N ASP A 124 -2.13 -10.42 5.73
CA ASP A 124 -1.99 -11.82 5.33
C ASP A 124 -1.63 -12.72 6.52
N ARG A 125 -1.12 -12.15 7.61
CA ARG A 125 -0.99 -12.85 8.89
C ARG A 125 -2.36 -13.09 9.52
N THR A 126 -2.95 -14.24 9.21
CA THR A 126 -3.97 -14.82 10.08
C THR A 126 -3.33 -15.05 11.45
N GLY A 127 -3.87 -14.40 12.48
CA GLY A 127 -3.34 -14.49 13.84
C GLY A 127 -3.02 -15.93 14.20
N VAL A 128 -1.74 -16.23 14.44
CA VAL A 128 -1.36 -17.48 15.08
C VAL A 128 -1.94 -17.37 16.50
N ASN A 129 -3.07 -18.03 16.73
CA ASN A 129 -3.53 -18.36 18.07
C ASN A 129 -2.45 -19.22 18.71
N THR A 130 -1.48 -18.58 19.34
CA THR A 130 -0.57 -19.24 20.25
C THR A 130 -1.40 -19.59 21.48
N SER A 131 -1.72 -20.88 21.57
CA SER A 131 -2.36 -21.52 22.72
C SER A 131 -1.37 -21.65 23.88
#